data_AF-A0A379SYY8-F1
#
_entry.id   AF-A0A379SYY8-F1
#
_cell.length_a   1.000
_cell.length_b   1.000
_cell.length_c   1.000
_cell.angle_alpha   90.00
_cell.angle_beta   90.00
_cell.angle_gamma   90.00
#
_symmetry.space_group_name_H-M   'P 1'
#
loop_
_entity.id
_entity.type
_entity.pdbx_description
1 polymer ?
#
loop_
_entity_poly.entity_id
_entity_poly.type
_entity_poly.pdbx_seq_one_letter_code
_entity_poly.pdbx_strand_id
1 'polypeptide(L)' 'METAYATAVSANFRTESRGAHSRFDFPERDDANWLCHTLYQPQTESMTRRSVNMEPKLRPAFPPKIRTY' A
#
# COMPACT_ATOMS: atom_id res chain seq x y z
N MET A 1 17.00 -4.20 14.52
CA MET A 1 16.45 -5.26 13.66
C MET A 1 15.00 -4.98 13.28
N GLU A 2 14.19 -4.47 14.22
CA GLU A 2 12.77 -4.07 14.04
C GLU A 2 12.39 -3.49 12.67
N THR A 3 13.08 -2.45 12.20
CA THR A 3 12.75 -1.79 10.94
C THR A 3 12.83 -2.74 9.75
N ALA A 4 13.86 -3.60 9.71
CA ALA A 4 14.05 -4.55 8.62
C ALA A 4 12.97 -5.63 8.63
N TYR A 5 12.62 -6.15 9.81
CA TYR A 5 11.59 -7.17 9.97
C TYR A 5 10.20 -6.63 9.59
N ALA A 6 9.81 -5.48 10.14
CA ALA A 6 8.52 -4.85 9.82
C ALA A 6 8.38 -4.55 8.32
N THR A 7 9.49 -4.16 7.67
CA THR A 7 9.54 -3.93 6.21
C THR A 7 9.32 -5.24 5.45
N ALA A 8 10.02 -6.32 5.82
CA ALA A 8 9.89 -7.62 5.17
C ALA A 8 8.47 -8.20 5.30
N VAL A 9 7.88 -8.13 6.49
CA VAL A 9 6.49 -8.60 6.73
C VAL A 9 5.50 -7.77 5.91
N SER A 10 5.67 -6.45 5.88
CA SER A 10 4.82 -5.54 5.10
C SER A 10 4.92 -5.79 3.60
N ALA A 11 6.13 -6.05 3.09
CA ALA A 11 6.38 -6.35 1.69
C ALA A 11 5.73 -7.67 1.25
N ASN A 12 5.80 -8.71 2.09
CA ASN A 12 5.11 -9.99 1.84
C ASN A 12 3.59 -9.83 1.83
N PHE A 13 3.04 -9.05 2.77
CA PHE A 13 1.60 -8.83 2.89
C PHE A 13 0.99 -8.08 1.70
N ARG A 14 1.70 -7.10 1.12
CA ARG A 14 1.21 -6.37 -0.06
C ARG A 14 1.42 -7.18 -1.34
N THR A 15 0.34 -7.77 -1.86
CA THR A 15 0.32 -8.59 -3.08
C THR A 15 -0.15 -7.78 -4.30
N GLU A 16 0.54 -6.67 -4.57
CA GLU A 16 0.41 -5.84 -5.78
C GLU A 16 1.75 -5.18 -6.09
N SER A 17 1.86 -4.48 -7.22
CA SER A 17 2.98 -3.58 -7.50
C SER A 17 2.51 -2.12 -7.54
N ARG A 18 3.13 -1.26 -6.73
CA ARG A 18 2.80 0.17 -6.61
C ARG A 18 4.02 1.00 -6.25
N GLY A 19 4.40 1.91 -7.13
CA GLY A 19 5.49 2.84 -6.89
C GLY A 19 6.83 2.12 -6.79
N ALA A 20 7.47 2.17 -5.62
CA ALA A 20 8.75 1.52 -5.36
C ALA A 20 8.62 0.03 -4.95
N HIS A 21 7.43 -0.41 -4.54
CA HIS A 21 7.16 -1.82 -4.25
C HIS A 21 6.76 -2.53 -5.54
N SER A 22 7.61 -3.44 -6.02
CA SER A 22 7.43 -4.14 -7.30
C SER A 22 7.66 -5.63 -7.12
N ARG A 23 6.74 -6.44 -7.65
CA ARG A 23 6.66 -7.88 -7.45
C ARG A 23 6.39 -8.58 -8.77
N PHE A 24 7.21 -9.57 -9.14
CA PHE A 24 7.00 -10.34 -10.37
C PHE A 24 5.75 -11.24 -10.32
N ASP A 25 5.41 -11.74 -9.13
CA ASP A 25 4.21 -12.56 -8.90
C ASP A 25 2.92 -11.74 -8.83
N PHE A 26 3.03 -10.42 -8.61
CA PHE A 26 1.91 -9.46 -8.64
C PHE A 26 2.32 -8.18 -9.36
N PRO A 27 2.50 -8.21 -10.70
CA PRO A 27 3.14 -7.13 -11.46
C PRO A 27 2.25 -5.89 -11.62
N GLU A 28 0.94 -6.06 -11.49
CA GLU A 28 -0.03 -5.00 -11.72
C GLU A 28 -0.37 -4.23 -10.45
N ARG A 29 -0.84 -2.99 -10.64
CA ARG A 29 -1.39 -2.15 -9.58
C ARG A 29 -2.85 -2.51 -9.33
N ASP A 30 -3.21 -2.80 -8.08
CA ASP A 30 -4.55 -3.24 -7.69
C ASP A 30 -5.24 -2.17 -6.84
N ASP A 31 -5.95 -1.24 -7.50
CA ASP A 31 -6.69 -0.20 -6.79
C ASP A 31 -7.95 -0.72 -6.08
N ALA A 32 -8.45 -1.92 -6.41
CA ALA A 32 -9.64 -2.48 -5.79
C ALA A 32 -9.35 -3.03 -4.38
N ASN A 33 -8.22 -3.73 -4.22
CA ASN A 33 -7.86 -4.35 -2.94
C ASN A 33 -6.81 -3.56 -2.14
N TRP A 34 -5.99 -2.75 -2.82
CA TRP A 34 -4.74 -2.20 -2.25
C TRP A 34 -4.57 -0.68 -2.39
N LEU A 35 -5.63 0.06 -2.74
CA LEU A 35 -5.69 1.52 -2.59
C LEU A 35 -5.82 1.92 -1.11
N CYS A 36 -4.82 1.55 -0.31
CA CYS A 36 -4.80 1.69 1.13
C CYS A 36 -3.35 1.74 1.65
N HIS A 37 -3.20 2.16 2.90
CA HIS A 37 -1.96 1.98 3.65
C HIS A 37 -1.87 0.57 4.21
N THR A 38 -0.67 0.01 4.25
CA THR A 38 -0.31 -1.17 5.04
C THR A 38 0.19 -0.71 6.40
N LEU A 39 -0.26 -1.38 7.47
CA LEU A 39 0.12 -1.04 8.83
C LEU A 39 0.55 -2.29 9.58
N TYR A 40 1.77 -2.29 10.10
CA TYR A 40 2.30 -3.34 10.96
C TYR A 40 1.88 -3.06 12.41
N GLN A 41 1.40 -4.08 13.12
CA GLN A 41 0.97 -4.01 14.52
C GLN A 41 2.01 -4.69 15.42
N PRO A 42 2.89 -3.93 16.10
CA PRO A 42 4.01 -4.52 16.85
C PRO A 42 3.59 -5.48 17.97
N GLN A 43 2.40 -5.29 18.56
CA GLN A 43 1.93 -6.13 19.67
C GLN A 43 1.55 -7.55 19.22
N THR A 44 1.19 -7.73 17.96
CA THR A 44 0.72 -9.01 17.40
C THR A 44 1.58 -9.49 16.24
N GLU A 45 2.58 -8.70 15.83
CA GLU A 45 3.40 -8.88 14.63
C GLU A 45 2.58 -9.09 13.34
N SER A 46 1.35 -8.60 13.33
CA SER A 46 0.38 -8.81 12.24
C SER A 46 0.22 -7.57 11.38
N MET A 47 -0.29 -7.77 10.15
CA MET A 47 -0.55 -6.69 9.20
C MET A 47 -2.04 -6.35 9.14
N THR A 48 -2.34 -5.07 8.99
CA THR A 48 -3.67 -4.57 8.69
C THR A 48 -3.64 -3.48 7.62
N ARG A 49 -4.82 -3.05 7.19
CA ARG A 49 -5.01 -2.01 6.17
C ARG A 49 -5.67 -0.78 6.79
N ARG A 50 -5.32 0.40 6.30
CA ARG A 50 -5.95 1.68 6.68
C ARG A 50 -6.30 2.50 5.45
N SER A 51 -7.46 3.14 5.48
CA SER A 51 -7.96 3.94 4.34
C SER A 51 -7.03 5.10 4.01
N VAL A 52 -6.84 5.34 2.71
CA VAL A 52 -6.22 6.58 2.20
C VAL A 52 -7.29 7.67 2.19
N ASN A 53 -6.95 8.87 2.64
CA ASN A 53 -7.85 10.00 2.54
C ASN A 53 -7.88 10.54 1.09
N MET A 54 -9.06 10.59 0.50
CA MET A 54 -9.31 11.17 -0.82
C MET A 54 -10.32 12.32 -0.73
N GLU A 55 -10.28 13.11 0.34
CA GLU A 55 -11.24 14.19 0.60
C GLU A 55 -10.54 15.53 0.89
N PRO A 56 -9.92 16.16 -0.13
CA PRO A 56 -9.37 17.50 0.03
C PRO A 56 -10.49 18.52 0.31
N LYS A 57 -10.17 19.59 1.04
CA LYS A 57 -11.17 20.60 1.42
C LYS A 57 -11.34 21.74 0.41
N LEU A 58 -10.27 22.11 -0.29
CA LEU A 58 -10.23 23.30 -1.16
C LEU A 58 -10.45 22.99 -2.64
N ARG A 59 -10.48 21.71 -3.00
CA ARG A 59 -10.61 21.25 -4.39
C ARG A 59 -11.12 19.80 -4.43
N PRO A 60 -11.71 19.37 -5.55
CA PRO A 60 -12.04 17.96 -5.75
C PRO A 60 -10.82 17.05 -5.63
N ALA A 61 -11.06 15.81 -5.20
CA ALA A 61 -10.07 14.76 -5.17
C ALA A 61 -9.62 14.37 -6.58
N PHE A 62 -8.42 13.80 -6.66
CA PHE A 62 -7.91 13.25 -7.90
C PHE A 62 -8.26 11.76 -7.98
N PRO A 63 -9.03 11.32 -9.00
CA PRO A 63 -9.33 9.91 -9.14
C PRO A 63 -8.07 9.12 -9.47
N PRO A 64 -7.92 7.89 -8.94
CA PRO A 64 -6.87 6.97 -9.36
C PRO A 64 -6.96 6.71 -10.87
N LYS A 65 -5.82 6.82 -11.55
CA LYS A 65 -5.66 6.50 -12.97
C LYS A 65 -4.33 5.82 -13.20
N ILE A 66 -4.20 5.13 -14.35
CA ILE A 66 -2.95 4.54 -14.79
C ILE A 66 -1.86 5.63 -14.81
N ARG A 67 -0.70 5.31 -14.23
CA ARG A 67 0.44 6.23 -14.11
C ARG A 67 1.46 5.88 -15.20
N THR A 68 1.51 6.69 -16.24
CA THR A 68 2.55 6.71 -17.28
C THR A 68 3.29 8.06 -17.24
N TYR A 69 4.55 8.09 -17.64
CA TYR A 69 5.41 9.28 -17.64
C TYR A 69 5.64 9.83 -19.03
#